data_AF-A0A963IZY6-F1
#
_entry.id   AF-A0A963IZY6-F1
#
_cell.length_a   1.000
_cell.length_b   1.000
_cell.length_c   1.000
_cell.angle_alpha   90.00
_cell.angle_beta   90.00
_cell.angle_gamma   90.00
#
_symmetry.space_group_name_H-M   'P 1'
#
loop_
_entity.id
_entity.type
_entity.pdbx_description
1 polymer ?
#
loop_
_entity_poly.entity_id
_entity_poly.type
_entity_poly.pdbx_seq_one_letter_code
_entity_poly.pdbx_strand_id
1 'polypeptide(L)' 'MPTSAPTTPPAPKRERRKEARPGELLEAALALFVEKGYAATKVDEVAARAGVSKGTLFLY' A
#
# COMPACT_ATOMS: atom_id res chain seq x y z
N MET A 1 -25.04 -36.93 -16.47
CA MET A 1 -24.33 -35.87 -15.72
C MET A 1 -23.28 -35.23 -16.62
N PRO A 2 -23.21 -33.90 -16.65
CA PRO A 2 -21.92 -33.22 -16.52
C PRO A 2 -21.91 -32.34 -15.27
N THR A 3 -20.88 -32.52 -14.46
CA THR A 3 -20.54 -31.73 -13.26
C THR A 3 -20.11 -30.32 -13.66
N SER A 4 -20.86 -29.30 -13.22
CA SER A 4 -20.46 -27.91 -13.32
C SER A 4 -19.39 -27.60 -12.26
N ALA A 5 -18.28 -27.06 -12.73
CA ALA A 5 -17.11 -26.64 -11.94
C ALA A 5 -17.47 -25.58 -10.88
N PRO A 6 -16.72 -25.51 -9.76
CA PRO A 6 -16.89 -24.44 -8.79
C PRO A 6 -16.44 -23.10 -9.41
N THR A 7 -17.37 -22.17 -9.56
CA THR A 7 -17.06 -20.77 -9.80
C THR A 7 -16.45 -20.20 -8.52
N THR A 8 -15.12 -20.14 -8.46
CA THR A 8 -14.41 -19.44 -7.38
C THR A 8 -14.91 -18.00 -7.31
N PRO A 9 -15.50 -17.55 -6.19
CA PRO A 9 -15.89 -16.16 -6.04
C PRO A 9 -14.63 -15.29 -6.10
N PRO A 10 -14.69 -14.09 -6.72
CA PRO A 10 -13.55 -13.19 -6.72
C PRO A 10 -13.21 -12.84 -5.27
N ALA A 11 -12.03 -13.29 -4.81
CA ALA A 11 -11.48 -12.91 -3.53
C ALA A 11 -11.59 -11.39 -3.33
N PRO A 12 -11.95 -10.91 -2.14
CA PRO A 12 -12.26 -9.51 -1.92
C PRO A 12 -11.04 -8.66 -2.28
N LYS A 13 -11.18 -7.78 -3.29
CA LYS A 13 -10.21 -6.75 -3.72
C LYS A 13 -9.54 -5.95 -2.57
N ARG A 14 -10.12 -6.00 -1.37
CA ARG A 14 -9.60 -5.41 -0.13
C ARG A 14 -8.29 -6.05 0.34
N GLU A 15 -8.08 -7.34 0.11
CA GLU A 15 -6.97 -8.08 0.71
C GLU A 15 -5.67 -7.88 -0.09
N ARG A 16 -5.72 -8.02 -1.41
CA ARG A 16 -4.59 -7.66 -2.32
C ARG A 16 -4.15 -6.20 -2.19
N ARG A 17 -5.08 -5.29 -1.90
CA ARG A 17 -4.76 -3.89 -1.64
C ARG A 17 -4.05 -3.66 -0.29
N LYS A 18 -4.10 -4.60 0.66
CA LYS A 18 -3.41 -4.46 1.95
C LYS A 18 -1.94 -4.87 1.88
N GLU A 19 -1.60 -5.87 1.07
CA GLU A 19 -0.22 -6.40 0.94
C GLU A 19 0.65 -5.60 -0.03
N ALA A 20 0.08 -4.94 -1.04
CA ALA A 20 0.83 -4.07 -1.96
C ALA A 20 1.26 -2.72 -1.34
N ARG A 21 0.55 -2.27 -0.30
CA ARG A 21 0.75 -0.96 0.35
C ARG A 21 2.08 -0.75 1.06
N PRO A 22 2.66 -1.71 1.82
CA PRO A 22 3.92 -1.47 2.52
C PRO A 22 5.10 -1.25 1.56
N GLY A 23 5.12 -1.90 0.39
CA GLY A 23 6.16 -1.70 -0.61
C GLY A 23 6.14 -0.30 -1.21
N GLU A 24 4.95 0.15 -1.64
CA GLU A 24 4.75 1.51 -2.18
C GLU A 24 5.07 2.59 -1.14
N LEU A 25 4.78 2.33 0.14
CA LEU A 25 5.11 3.23 1.24
C LEU A 25 6.62 3.38 1.44
N LEU A 26 7.35 2.27 1.42
CA LEU A 26 8.80 2.25 1.56
C LEU A 26 9.48 2.91 0.36
N GLU A 27 9.01 2.65 -0.86
CA GLU A 27 9.53 3.27 -2.07
C GLU A 27 9.30 4.79 -2.05
N ALA A 28 8.10 5.23 -1.67
CA ALA A 28 7.78 6.64 -1.51
C ALA A 28 8.64 7.31 -0.42
N ALA A 29 8.87 6.64 0.70
CA ALA A 29 9.74 7.13 1.77
C ALA A 29 11.19 7.25 1.31
N LEU A 30 11.72 6.22 0.65
CA LEU A 30 13.08 6.21 0.10
C LEU A 30 13.28 7.32 -0.93
N ALA A 31 12.34 7.51 -1.85
CA ALA A 31 12.41 8.60 -2.82
C ALA A 31 12.50 9.97 -2.13
N LEU A 32 11.68 10.21 -1.10
CA LEU A 32 11.72 11.45 -0.33
C LEU A 32 13.01 11.59 0.48
N PHE A 33 13.54 10.50 1.05
CA PHE A 33 14.81 10.53 1.77
C PHE A 33 15.99 10.87 0.85
N VAL A 34 16.00 10.38 -0.39
CA VAL A 34 17.04 10.72 -1.37
C VAL A 34 16.91 12.18 -1.84
N GLU A 35 15.68 12.68 -2.01
CA GLU A 35 15.42 14.00 -2.57
C GLU A 35 15.74 15.15 -1.59
N LYS A 36 15.44 14.97 -0.30
CA LYS A 36 15.57 16.04 0.71
C LYS A 36 16.21 15.62 2.03
N GLY A 37 16.55 14.34 2.18
CA GLY A 37 17.13 13.79 3.40
C GLY A 37 16.10 13.25 4.40
N TYR A 38 16.54 12.32 5.24
CA TYR A 38 15.70 11.66 6.25
C TYR A 38 15.06 12.65 7.23
N ALA A 39 15.85 13.55 7.83
CA ALA A 39 15.38 14.49 8.84
C ALA A 39 14.37 15.53 8.30
N ALA A 40 14.43 15.85 7.02
CA ALA A 40 13.50 16.78 6.37
C ALA A 40 12.21 16.10 5.87
N THR A 41 12.12 14.77 5.97
CA THR A 41 11.01 14.02 5.40
C THR A 41 9.90 13.83 6.44
N LYS A 42 8.72 14.39 6.16
CA LYS A 42 7.54 14.22 7.02
C LYS A 42 6.75 12.99 6.61
N VAL A 43 6.22 12.28 7.61
CA VAL A 43 5.32 11.12 7.45
C VAL A 43 4.12 11.46 6.56
N ASP A 44 3.63 12.69 6.65
CA ASP A 44 2.53 13.23 5.86
C ASP A 44 2.80 13.18 4.35
N GLU A 45 4.03 13.50 3.97
CA GLU A 45 4.46 13.55 2.58
C GLU A 45 4.68 12.14 2.05
N VAL A 46 5.18 11.24 2.89
CA VAL A 46 5.28 9.81 2.57
C VAL A 46 3.89 9.22 2.34
N ALA A 47 2.92 9.53 3.22
CA ALA A 47 1.54 9.07 3.10
C ALA A 47 0.88 9.61 1.82
N ALA A 48 1.04 10.92 1.55
CA ALA A 48 0.52 11.54 0.34
C ALA A 48 1.11 10.93 -0.94
N ARG A 49 2.42 10.68 -0.96
CA ARG A 49 3.13 10.11 -2.11
C ARG A 49 2.78 8.63 -2.33
N ALA A 50 2.54 7.87 -1.26
CA ALA A 50 2.09 6.48 -1.31
C ALA A 50 0.56 6.35 -1.48
N GLY A 51 -0.19 7.44 -1.64
CA GLY A 51 -1.64 7.40 -1.85
C GLY A 51 -2.45 6.86 -0.66
N VAL A 52 -1.89 6.94 0.56
CA VAL A 52 -2.53 6.47 1.79
C VAL A 52 -2.80 7.62 2.75
N SER A 53 -3.82 7.48 3.61
CA SER A 53 -4.01 8.44 4.70
C SER A 53 -2.97 8.21 5.80
N LYS A 54 -2.60 9.26 6.55
CA LYS A 54 -1.71 9.12 7.73
C LYS A 54 -2.17 8.02 8.68
N GLY A 55 -3.47 7.97 8.97
CA GLY A 55 -4.04 6.96 9.86
C GLY A 55 -3.87 5.53 9.32
N THR A 56 -3.85 5.35 7.99
CA THR A 56 -3.55 4.06 7.38
C THR A 56 -2.07 3.74 7.48
N LEU A 57 -1.19 4.74 7.38
CA LEU A 57 0.24 4.57 7.51
C LEU A 57 0.63 4.07 8.91
N PHE A 58 0.02 4.60 9.98
CA PHE A 58 0.23 4.14 11.36
C PHE A 58 -0.34 2.75 11.69
N LEU A 59 -1.07 2.11 10.78
CA LEU A 59 -1.56 0.73 10.94
C LEU A 59 -0.57 -0.33 10.43
N TYR A 60 0.54 0.11 9.84
CA TYR A 60 1.66 -0.71 9.40
C TYR A 60 2.87 -0.44 10.30
#